data_AF-A0A3D3KV28-F1
#
_entry.id   AF-A0A3D3KV28-F1
#
_cell.length_a   1.000
_cell.length_b   1.000
_cell.length_c   1.000
_cell.angle_alpha   90.00
_cell.angle_beta   90.00
_cell.angle_gamma   90.00
#
_symmetry.space_group_name_H-M   'P 1'
#
loop_
_entity.id
_entity.type
_entity.pdbx_description
1 polymer ?
#
loop_
_entity_poly.entity_id
_entity_poly.type
_entity_poly.pdbx_seq_one_letter_code
_entity_poly.pdbx_strand_id
1 'polypeptide(L)'
;MTDENSAQWHDEPTDYAQVGKLPRFEAASANDGKLSAVSSSLNITAAAADPELLDLPWHIALEDWPAENLAALPRGISRHIVRFAHLGGSVIAIKETSEHVARHEYHMLRKLARLDVPCVSPVAVIT
;
A
#
# COMPACT_ATOMS: atom_id res chain seq x y z
N MET A 1 22.95 34.64 15.91
CA MET A 1 22.47 34.09 14.64
C MET A 1 22.10 32.63 14.92
N THR A 2 20.89 32.40 15.40
CA THR A 2 20.36 31.07 15.70
C THR A 2 19.13 30.92 14.81
N ASP A 3 19.28 30.19 13.71
CA ASP A 3 18.16 29.94 12.80
C ASP A 3 17.28 28.83 13.36
N GLU A 4 16.05 29.21 13.64
CA GLU A 4 14.94 28.37 14.08
C GLU A 4 14.48 27.52 12.91
N ASN A 5 14.85 26.24 12.90
CA ASN A 5 14.30 25.27 11.94
C ASN A 5 13.02 24.65 12.52
N SER A 6 11.94 25.43 12.56
CA SER A 6 10.61 24.93 12.90
C SER A 6 10.00 24.23 11.69
N ALA A 7 9.97 22.91 11.70
CA ALA A 7 9.24 22.14 10.70
C ALA A 7 7.73 22.37 10.91
N GLN A 8 7.15 23.22 10.07
CA GLN A 8 5.75 23.65 10.14
C GLN A 8 4.86 22.63 9.41
N TRP A 9 4.55 21.51 10.06
CA TRP A 9 3.62 20.51 9.57
C TRP A 9 2.19 21.02 9.76
N HIS A 10 1.56 21.51 8.70
CA HIS A 10 0.23 22.15 8.76
C HIS A 10 -0.95 21.17 8.69
N ASP A 11 -0.71 19.88 8.43
CA ASP A 11 -1.76 18.86 8.25
C ASP A 11 -1.43 17.59 9.04
N GLU A 12 -1.42 17.68 10.36
CA GLU A 12 -1.32 16.50 11.24
C GLU A 12 -2.72 15.85 11.35
N PRO A 13 -2.98 14.66 10.78
CA PRO A 13 -4.29 14.05 10.86
C PRO A 13 -4.48 13.41 12.23
N THR A 14 -5.50 13.88 12.96
CA THR A 14 -5.83 13.39 14.32
C THR A 14 -6.57 12.04 14.30
N ASP A 15 -6.96 11.53 13.13
CA ASP A 15 -7.73 10.28 13.00
C ASP A 15 -6.86 9.11 12.48
N TYR A 16 -6.20 8.45 13.41
CA TYR A 16 -5.39 7.25 13.18
C TYR A 16 -6.21 5.95 13.12
N ALA A 17 -7.55 6.01 13.25
CA ALA A 17 -8.42 4.83 13.30
C ALA A 17 -8.92 4.37 11.92
N GLN A 18 -8.70 5.14 10.86
CA GLN A 18 -9.09 4.74 9.51
C GLN A 18 -8.22 3.61 8.97
N VAL A 19 -8.76 2.39 8.99
CA VAL A 19 -8.27 1.27 8.18
C VAL A 19 -8.71 1.54 6.75
N GLY A 20 -7.89 2.23 5.96
CA GLY A 20 -8.23 2.42 4.55
C GLY A 20 -8.00 1.12 3.82
N LYS A 21 -9.11 0.62 3.29
CA LYS A 21 -9.17 -0.54 2.41
C LYS A 21 -9.32 0.02 1.00
N LEU A 22 -8.72 -0.66 0.01
CA LEU A 22 -9.06 -0.39 -1.38
C LEU A 22 -10.59 -0.54 -1.55
N PRO A 23 -11.25 0.29 -2.37
CA PRO A 23 -12.69 0.21 -2.58
C PRO A 23 -13.07 -1.19 -3.08
N ARG A 24 -13.69 -1.98 -2.20
CA ARG A 24 -14.12 -3.36 -2.47
C ARG A 24 -15.39 -3.36 -3.32
N PHE A 25 -15.43 -4.23 -4.32
CA PHE A 25 -16.71 -4.68 -4.88
C PHE A 25 -17.30 -5.70 -3.91
N GLU A 26 -18.33 -5.31 -3.13
CA GLU A 26 -19.20 -6.32 -2.54
C GLU A 26 -19.83 -7.10 -3.70
N ALA A 27 -19.51 -8.40 -3.80
CA ALA A 27 -20.27 -9.30 -4.66
C ALA A 27 -21.70 -9.33 -4.09
N ALA A 28 -22.57 -8.53 -4.71
CA ALA A 28 -23.95 -8.36 -4.32
C ALA A 28 -24.62 -9.75 -4.20
N SER A 29 -25.10 -10.05 -2.99
CA SER A 29 -26.11 -11.08 -2.78
C SER A 29 -27.31 -10.75 -3.68
N ALA A 30 -27.77 -11.74 -4.42
CA ALA A 30 -28.81 -11.60 -5.43
C ALA A 30 -30.13 -11.05 -4.83
N ASN A 31 -30.44 -9.78 -5.10
CA ASN A 31 -31.79 -9.31 -5.46
C ASN A 31 -31.77 -7.84 -5.88
N ASP A 32 -32.50 -7.57 -6.97
CA ASP A 32 -32.92 -6.26 -7.52
C ASP A 32 -31.87 -5.32 -8.13
N GLY A 33 -31.57 -5.59 -9.41
CA GLY A 33 -31.85 -4.65 -10.51
C GLY A 33 -31.56 -3.15 -10.35
N LYS A 34 -30.29 -2.75 -10.21
CA LYS A 34 -29.73 -1.56 -10.89
C LYS A 34 -28.19 -1.58 -10.83
N LEU A 35 -27.56 -2.19 -11.84
CA LEU A 35 -26.10 -2.26 -11.95
C LEU A 35 -25.52 -0.88 -12.30
N SER A 36 -25.22 -0.07 -11.28
CA SER A 36 -24.17 0.93 -11.38
C SER A 36 -22.88 0.25 -10.91
N ALA A 37 -22.22 -0.48 -11.81
CA ALA A 37 -20.83 -0.85 -11.60
C ALA A 37 -20.03 0.45 -11.49
N VAL A 38 -19.72 0.86 -10.26
CA VAL A 38 -18.80 1.98 -10.03
C VAL A 38 -17.44 1.49 -10.51
N SER A 39 -17.00 1.94 -11.68
CA SER A 39 -15.62 1.75 -12.12
C SER A 39 -14.71 2.41 -11.08
N SER A 40 -14.21 1.65 -10.11
CA SER A 40 -13.16 2.11 -9.21
C SER A 40 -11.88 2.20 -10.01
N SER A 41 -11.39 3.43 -10.21
CA SER A 41 -10.10 3.68 -10.85
C SER A 41 -8.99 3.33 -9.88
N LEU A 42 -8.18 2.33 -10.20
CA LEU A 42 -6.97 2.01 -9.46
C LEU A 42 -5.85 2.96 -9.88
N ASN A 43 -5.24 3.66 -8.92
CA ASN A 43 -4.13 4.58 -9.16
C ASN A 43 -2.84 4.00 -8.59
N ILE A 44 -1.80 3.92 -9.43
CA ILE A 44 -0.49 3.37 -9.07
C ILE A 44 0.56 4.45 -9.19
N THR A 45 1.23 4.75 -8.07
CA THR A 45 2.44 5.57 -8.04
C THR A 45 3.63 4.67 -7.72
N ALA A 46 4.49 4.40 -8.70
CA ALA A 46 5.62 3.49 -8.55
C ALA A 46 6.96 4.19 -8.77
N ALA A 47 8.01 3.70 -8.11
CA ALA A 47 9.38 4.15 -8.33
C ALA A 47 9.95 3.65 -9.68
N ALA A 48 9.47 2.48 -10.15
CA ALA A 48 9.79 1.89 -11.45
C ALA A 48 8.50 1.35 -12.08
N ALA A 49 8.42 1.40 -13.41
CA ALA A 49 7.32 0.81 -14.16
C ALA A 49 7.57 -0.70 -14.33
N ASP A 50 7.17 -1.48 -13.32
CA ASP A 50 7.20 -2.94 -13.38
C ASP A 50 5.81 -3.45 -13.81
N PRO A 51 5.66 -4.08 -14.99
CA PRO A 51 4.37 -4.56 -15.45
C PRO A 51 3.80 -5.68 -14.56
N GLU A 52 4.64 -6.47 -13.89
CA GLU A 52 4.18 -7.56 -13.01
C GLU A 52 3.40 -7.01 -11.79
N LEU A 53 3.58 -5.72 -11.47
CA LEU A 53 2.79 -5.06 -10.43
C LEU A 53 1.30 -5.02 -10.81
N LEU A 54 0.98 -4.99 -12.10
CA LEU A 54 -0.40 -4.97 -12.59
C LEU A 54 -1.07 -6.35 -12.53
N ASP A 55 -0.28 -7.42 -12.52
CA ASP A 55 -0.77 -8.81 -12.48
C ASP A 55 -1.18 -9.26 -11.07
N LEU A 56 -0.86 -8.46 -10.05
CA LEU A 56 -1.23 -8.74 -8.67
C LEU A 56 -2.73 -8.49 -8.41
N PRO A 57 -3.39 -9.30 -7.56
CA PRO A 57 -4.84 -9.26 -7.37
C PRO A 57 -5.28 -8.13 -6.42
N TRP A 58 -5.05 -6.87 -6.81
CA TRP A 58 -5.36 -5.68 -5.99
C TRP A 58 -6.84 -5.53 -5.60
N HIS A 59 -7.73 -6.22 -6.31
CA HIS A 59 -9.16 -6.25 -6.01
C HIS A 59 -9.51 -7.16 -4.82
N ILE A 60 -8.56 -7.97 -4.34
CA ILE A 60 -8.70 -8.87 -3.19
C ILE A 60 -7.99 -8.24 -2.00
N ALA A 61 -8.61 -8.30 -0.81
CA ALA A 61 -7.98 -7.87 0.43
C ALA A 61 -6.69 -8.67 0.68
N LEU A 62 -5.65 -8.01 1.16
CA LEU A 62 -4.32 -8.60 1.27
C LEU A 62 -4.27 -9.82 2.20
N GLU A 63 -5.17 -9.87 3.18
CA GLU A 63 -5.33 -11.05 4.06
C GLU A 63 -5.85 -12.28 3.31
N ASP A 64 -6.65 -12.07 2.27
CA ASP A 64 -7.33 -13.09 1.47
C ASP A 64 -6.59 -13.43 0.17
N TRP A 65 -5.38 -12.88 -0.05
CA TRP A 65 -4.59 -13.17 -1.25
C TRP A 65 -4.27 -14.67 -1.36
N PRO A 66 -4.43 -15.25 -2.56
CA PRO A 66 -4.25 -16.68 -2.73
C PRO A 66 -2.76 -17.05 -2.68
N ALA A 67 -2.47 -18.27 -2.22
CA ALA A 67 -1.12 -18.66 -1.84
C ALA A 67 -0.13 -18.68 -3.01
N GLU A 68 -0.61 -18.88 -4.24
CA GLU A 68 0.20 -18.83 -5.46
C GLU A 68 0.83 -17.46 -5.74
N ASN A 69 0.23 -16.37 -5.26
CA ASN A 69 0.81 -15.03 -5.36
C ASN A 69 1.79 -14.72 -4.23
N LEU A 70 1.92 -15.60 -3.23
CA LEU A 70 2.64 -15.34 -2.01
C LEU A 70 3.98 -16.08 -1.94
N ALA A 71 5.04 -15.35 -1.61
CA ALA A 71 6.33 -15.91 -1.27
C ALA A 71 6.34 -16.39 0.19
N ALA A 72 6.80 -17.62 0.41
CA ALA A 72 6.93 -18.22 1.74
C ALA A 72 8.22 -17.74 2.44
N LEU A 73 8.14 -16.60 3.13
CA LEU A 73 9.23 -16.09 3.96
C LEU A 73 8.94 -16.22 5.46
N PRO A 74 9.97 -16.44 6.32
CA PRO A 74 9.82 -16.36 7.76
C PRO A 74 9.27 -14.98 8.14
N ARG A 75 8.08 -14.95 8.72
CA ARG A 75 7.42 -13.74 9.19
C ARG A 75 7.64 -13.59 10.69
N GLY A 76 8.15 -12.42 11.10
CA GLY A 76 8.15 -12.02 12.50
C GLY A 76 6.73 -11.70 13.00
N ILE A 77 6.63 -11.33 14.28
CA ILE A 77 5.38 -10.87 14.89
C ILE A 77 5.00 -9.46 14.40
N SER A 78 4.41 -9.37 13.21
CA SER A 78 3.85 -8.12 12.70
C SER A 78 2.44 -7.90 13.26
N ARG A 79 2.16 -6.69 13.74
CA ARG A 79 0.81 -6.22 14.10
C ARG A 79 -0.07 -5.88 12.90
N HIS A 80 0.55 -5.71 11.73
CA HIS A 80 -0.12 -5.36 10.48
C HIS A 80 -0.11 -6.57 9.52
N ILE A 81 -1.14 -6.68 8.69
CA ILE A 81 -1.19 -7.67 7.62
C ILE A 81 -0.11 -7.30 6.60
N VAL A 82 0.92 -8.15 6.55
CA VAL A 82 2.02 -8.04 5.58
C VAL A 82 2.14 -9.36 4.84
N ARG A 83 2.13 -9.25 3.51
CA ARG A 83 2.31 -10.36 2.59
C ARG A 83 3.56 -10.13 1.76
N PHE A 84 4.20 -11.21 1.36
CA PHE A 84 5.35 -11.17 0.47
C PHE A 84 4.93 -11.77 -0.86
N ALA A 85 5.31 -11.14 -1.97
CA ALA A 85 4.98 -11.60 -3.32
C ALA A 85 6.23 -11.57 -4.20
N HIS A 86 6.27 -12.43 -5.21
CA HIS A 86 7.30 -12.38 -6.24
C HIS A 86 7.00 -11.25 -7.22
N LEU A 87 8.03 -10.48 -7.57
CA LEU A 87 7.96 -9.41 -8.56
C LEU A 87 9.32 -9.30 -9.27
N GLY A 88 9.37 -9.56 -10.58
CA GLY A 88 10.55 -9.36 -11.42
C GLY A 88 11.77 -10.15 -10.95
N GLY A 89 11.58 -11.36 -10.43
CA GLY A 89 12.64 -12.18 -9.83
C GLY A 89 13.11 -11.74 -8.44
N SER A 90 12.49 -10.72 -7.87
CA SER A 90 12.69 -10.27 -6.49
C SER A 90 11.48 -10.63 -5.61
N VAL A 91 11.61 -10.45 -4.30
CA VAL A 91 10.48 -10.57 -3.37
C VAL A 91 10.17 -9.20 -2.79
N ILE A 92 8.91 -8.78 -2.89
CA ILE A 92 8.42 -7.52 -2.33
C ILE A 92 7.59 -7.78 -1.09
N ALA A 93 7.61 -6.83 -0.15
CA ALA A 93 6.68 -6.79 0.97
C ALA A 93 5.53 -5.84 0.65
N ILE A 94 4.31 -6.31 0.83
CA ILE A 94 3.08 -5.57 0.58
C ILE A 94 2.35 -5.41 1.91
N LYS A 95 1.85 -4.21 2.17
CA LYS A 95 1.06 -3.87 3.35
C LYS A 95 -0.21 -3.15 2.92
N GLU A 96 -1.34 -3.56 3.51
CA GLU A 96 -2.61 -2.86 3.36
C GLU A 96 -2.81 -1.89 4.52
N THR A 97 -3.12 -0.64 4.21
CA THR A 97 -3.32 0.46 5.16
C THR A 97 -4.06 1.61 4.47
N SER A 98 -4.48 2.62 5.23
CA SER A 98 -5.09 3.80 4.62
C SER A 98 -4.20 4.53 3.63
N GLU A 99 -4.84 5.10 2.60
CA GLU A 99 -4.17 5.84 1.54
C GLU A 99 -3.23 6.92 2.10
N HIS A 100 -3.68 7.71 3.08
CA HIS A 100 -2.86 8.74 3.69
C HIS A 100 -1.59 8.15 4.33
N VAL A 101 -1.75 7.06 5.10
CA VAL A 101 -0.62 6.38 5.75
C VAL A 101 0.30 5.74 4.70
N ALA A 102 -0.25 5.11 3.66
CA ALA A 102 0.53 4.50 2.58
C ALA A 102 1.37 5.54 1.84
N ARG A 103 0.77 6.68 1.46
CA ARG A 103 1.47 7.81 0.85
C ARG A 103 2.55 8.34 1.80
N HIS A 104 2.24 8.56 3.08
CA HIS A 104 3.19 9.07 4.05
C HIS A 104 4.41 8.14 4.23
N GLU A 105 4.18 6.83 4.42
CA GLU A 105 5.25 5.84 4.55
C GLU A 105 6.13 5.74 3.30
N TYR A 106 5.52 5.76 2.11
CA TYR A 106 6.28 5.76 0.87
C TYR A 106 7.19 6.97 0.74
N HIS A 107 6.68 8.18 1.02
CA HIS A 107 7.51 9.40 1.02
C HIS A 107 8.61 9.34 2.09
N MET A 108 8.31 8.80 3.27
CA MET A 108 9.27 8.62 4.35
C MET A 108 10.43 7.69 3.94
N LEU A 109 10.13 6.53 3.35
CA LEU A 109 11.15 5.61 2.84
C LEU A 109 12.03 6.27 1.78
N ARG A 110 11.44 7.05 0.87
CA ARG A 110 12.22 7.81 -0.12
C ARG A 110 13.11 8.87 0.53
N LYS A 111 12.64 9.52 1.60
CA LYS A 111 13.43 10.48 2.37
C LYS A 111 14.60 9.80 3.09
N LEU A 112 14.35 8.65 3.74
CA LEU A 112 15.39 7.86 4.41
C LEU A 112 16.47 7.41 3.41
N ALA A 113 16.06 6.92 2.24
CA ALA A 113 16.99 6.54 1.18
C ALA A 113 17.87 7.72 0.72
N ARG A 114 17.32 8.94 0.61
CA ARG A 114 18.10 10.15 0.27
C ARG A 114 19.08 10.57 1.36
N LEU A 115 18.86 10.15 2.60
CA LEU A 115 19.72 10.43 3.75
C LEU A 115 20.74 9.30 3.99
N ASP A 116 20.85 8.34 3.06
CA ASP A 116 21.68 7.14 3.19
C ASP A 116 21.42 6.35 4.48
N VAL A 117 20.20 6.43 5.01
CA VAL A 117 19.78 5.65 6.17
C VAL A 117 19.37 4.25 5.71
N PRO A 118 19.85 3.17 6.36
CA PRO A 118 19.44 1.82 6.03
C PRO A 118 17.91 1.64 6.16
N CYS A 119 17.24 1.43 5.04
CA CYS A 119 15.80 1.19 4.98
C CYS A 119 15.44 0.27 3.80
N VAL A 120 14.21 -0.24 3.80
CA VAL A 120 13.68 -0.98 2.65
C VAL A 120 13.47 -0.05 1.45
N SER A 121 13.62 -0.58 0.24
CA SER A 121 13.39 0.18 -0.99
C SER A 121 11.89 0.37 -1.25
N PRO A 122 11.39 1.62 -1.41
CA PRO A 122 9.98 1.85 -1.70
C PRO A 122 9.66 1.50 -3.16
N VAL A 123 8.76 0.53 -3.36
CA VAL A 123 8.38 0.04 -4.69
C VAL A 123 7.26 0.89 -5.28
N ALA A 124 6.08 0.89 -4.64
CA ALA A 124 4.91 1.60 -5.12
C ALA A 124 3.91 1.92 -3.99
N VAL A 125 2.97 2.81 -4.31
CA VAL A 125 1.71 3.04 -3.57
C VAL A 125 0.56 2.81 -4.54
N ILE A 126 -0.43 2.02 -4.11
CA ILE A 126 -1.65 1.72 -4.87
C ILE A 126 -2.84 2.20 -4.05
N THR A 127 -3.77 2.91 -4.69
CA THR A 127 -4.97 3.52 -4.07
C THR A 127 -6.18 3.33 -4.96
#